data_AF-A0A9E2GQ03-F1
#
_entry.id   AF-A0A9E2GQ03-F1
#
_cell.length_a   1.000
_cell.length_b   1.000
_cell.length_c   1.000
_cell.angle_alpha   90.00
_cell.angle_beta   90.00
_cell.angle_gamma   90.00
#
_symmetry.space_group_name_H-M   'P 1'
#
loop_
_entity.id
_entity.type
_entity.pdbx_description
1 polymer ?
#
loop_
_entity_poly.entity_id
_entity_poly.type
_entity_poly.pdbx_seq_one_letter_code
_entity_poly.pdbx_strand_id
1 'polypeptide(L)'
;MFKANTYILEQVLQHLADIGIRFSVHGTSTRDRYAFKSLRQVEEQGIYFLVGGLPNPPAIQHSIILYPEESFGGEGNVTIRVENPQLVFYQLMESMVVQPERPAGIHPTAIVGEGCQIDPGAYIGPYCVLEDCIVKAGARLHSHVAVMRGTTIEEDVTIESHSTIGATGAAWVWNPATRRRVIQPQIGYTKIGKSTFLGSNISVVRGSVNETTSIGEGCVIAPGSKIGHGSRIGDYCHFANNVAIAGNVTLGRQCFLGSGAVVRPQTRLAERTVVGAGATVVKHCDEPGQLLMGTPARPVKSASDKMSGVPEPLDSEEPK
;
A
#
# COMPACT_ATOMS: atom_id res chain seq x y z
N MET A 1 3.53 13.68 -24.78
CA MET A 1 4.80 13.11 -24.27
C MET A 1 5.00 13.66 -22.86
N PHE A 2 4.85 12.84 -21.82
CA PHE A 2 5.19 13.28 -20.46
C PHE A 2 6.72 13.42 -20.42
N LYS A 3 7.24 14.63 -20.19
CA LYS A 3 8.68 14.83 -19.99
C LYS A 3 9.04 14.21 -18.64
N ALA A 4 9.93 13.22 -18.63
CA ALA A 4 10.46 12.71 -17.38
C ALA A 4 11.19 13.85 -16.65
N ASN A 5 10.90 14.00 -15.35
CA ASN A 5 11.68 14.90 -14.51
C ASN A 5 13.14 14.44 -14.54
N THR A 6 14.03 15.40 -14.76
CA THR A 6 15.46 15.14 -14.85
C THR A 6 16.18 16.06 -13.87
N TYR A 7 17.28 15.56 -13.32
CA TYR A 7 18.03 16.16 -12.22
C TYR A 7 19.51 16.21 -12.57
N ILE A 8 20.22 17.19 -12.03
CA ILE A 8 21.70 17.24 -12.12
C ILE A 8 22.31 16.51 -10.92
N LEU A 9 23.57 16.08 -11.02
CA LEU A 9 24.23 15.34 -9.94
C LEU A 9 24.23 16.13 -8.62
N GLU A 10 24.52 17.43 -8.68
CA GLU A 10 24.57 18.32 -7.51
C GLU A 10 23.22 18.37 -6.79
N GLN A 11 22.11 18.34 -7.52
CA GLN A 11 20.77 18.28 -6.92
C GLN A 11 20.55 16.98 -6.16
N VAL A 12 20.98 15.84 -6.71
CA VAL A 12 20.88 14.53 -6.04
C VAL A 12 21.73 14.52 -4.77
N LEU A 13 22.98 14.99 -4.85
CA LEU A 13 23.88 15.06 -3.70
C LEU A 13 23.37 15.99 -2.61
N GLN A 14 22.84 17.16 -2.99
CA GLN A 14 22.26 18.10 -2.04
C GLN A 14 21.04 17.48 -1.33
N HIS A 15 20.13 16.83 -2.07
CA HIS A 15 18.97 16.18 -1.45
C HIS A 15 19.39 15.10 -0.47
N LEU A 16 20.37 14.25 -0.84
CA LEU A 16 20.91 13.24 0.08
C LEU A 16 21.43 13.86 1.39
N ALA A 17 22.12 15.00 1.31
CA ALA A 17 22.59 15.72 2.48
C ALA A 17 21.42 16.30 3.30
N ASP A 18 20.42 16.88 2.64
CA ASP A 18 19.24 17.49 3.28
C ASP A 18 18.40 16.45 4.04
N ILE A 19 18.29 15.22 3.52
CA ILE A 19 17.61 14.11 4.21
C ILE A 19 18.52 13.36 5.19
N GLY A 20 19.73 13.86 5.45
CA GLY A 20 20.65 13.33 6.47
C GLY A 20 21.30 11.98 6.13
N ILE A 21 21.32 11.59 4.86
CA ILE A 21 21.95 10.34 4.43
C ILE A 21 23.47 10.50 4.38
N ARG A 22 24.20 9.58 5.00
CA ARG A 22 25.66 9.49 4.89
C ARG A 22 26.01 8.80 3.57
N PHE A 23 26.85 9.44 2.76
CA PHE A 23 27.31 8.89 1.48
C PHE A 23 28.75 9.29 1.15
N SER A 24 29.37 8.54 0.23
CA SER A 24 30.59 8.95 -0.48
C SER A 24 30.39 8.86 -1.98
N VAL A 25 31.13 9.66 -2.76
CA VAL A 25 30.98 9.73 -4.22
C VAL A 25 32.26 9.27 -4.89
N HIS A 26 32.12 8.38 -5.87
CA HIS A 26 33.22 7.84 -6.67
C HIS A 26 32.89 7.95 -8.16
N GLY A 27 33.88 8.36 -8.97
CA GLY A 27 33.69 8.65 -10.38
C GLY A 27 33.42 10.12 -10.67
N THR A 28 33.32 10.46 -11.96
CA THR A 28 33.04 11.83 -12.42
C THR A 28 31.88 11.79 -13.38
N SER A 29 30.92 12.70 -13.19
CA SER A 29 29.78 12.84 -14.08
C SER A 29 30.25 13.19 -15.50
N THR A 30 29.78 12.45 -16.50
CA THR A 30 30.03 12.76 -17.92
C THR A 30 28.78 13.30 -18.63
N ARG A 31 27.68 13.51 -17.89
CA ARG A 31 26.38 13.95 -18.42
C ARG A 31 25.79 15.02 -17.52
N ASP A 32 24.98 15.90 -18.09
CA ASP A 32 24.42 17.03 -17.34
C ASP A 32 23.14 16.67 -16.59
N ARG A 33 22.38 15.69 -17.08
CA ARG A 33 21.03 15.37 -16.58
C ARG A 33 20.82 13.88 -16.45
N TYR A 34 20.12 13.50 -15.39
CA TYR A 34 19.80 12.13 -15.01
C TYR A 34 18.31 12.00 -14.66
N ALA A 35 17.73 10.81 -14.80
CA ALA A 35 16.35 10.52 -14.41
C ALA A 35 16.29 9.21 -13.63
N PHE A 36 15.33 9.07 -12.70
CA PHE A 36 15.06 7.78 -12.08
C PHE A 36 14.61 6.78 -13.16
N LYS A 37 15.28 5.63 -13.25
CA LYS A 37 15.04 4.61 -14.28
C LYS A 37 14.99 3.21 -13.67
N SER A 38 14.48 2.25 -14.45
CA SER A 38 14.34 0.85 -14.02
C SER A 38 15.49 0.00 -14.51
N LEU A 39 16.06 -0.85 -13.66
CA LEU A 39 17.02 -1.87 -14.08
C LEU A 39 16.42 -2.93 -15.02
N ARG A 40 15.09 -2.99 -15.18
CA ARG A 40 14.44 -3.85 -16.19
C ARG A 40 14.51 -3.28 -17.60
N GLN A 41 14.83 -1.99 -17.73
CA GLN A 41 15.04 -1.28 -18.99
C GLN A 41 16.20 -0.31 -18.79
N VAL A 42 17.41 -0.86 -18.83
CA VAL A 42 18.63 -0.08 -18.61
C VAL A 42 18.86 0.86 -19.78
N GLU A 43 19.02 2.14 -19.45
CA GLU A 43 19.36 3.21 -20.37
C GLU A 43 20.42 4.11 -19.71
N GLU A 44 21.21 4.83 -20.52
CA GLU A 44 22.11 5.87 -20.00
C GLU A 44 21.34 6.96 -19.25
N GLN A 45 22.07 7.78 -18.48
CA GLN A 45 21.52 8.92 -17.72
C GLN A 45 20.44 8.47 -16.72
N GLY A 46 20.56 7.25 -16.20
CA GLY A 46 19.68 6.75 -15.16
C GLY A 46 20.21 7.05 -13.76
N ILE A 47 19.31 7.23 -12.81
CA ILE A 47 19.56 7.09 -11.39
C ILE A 47 19.03 5.71 -11.03
N TYR A 48 19.92 4.83 -10.57
CA TYR A 48 19.63 3.44 -10.22
C TYR A 48 20.05 3.15 -8.78
N PHE A 49 19.51 2.08 -8.20
CA PHE A 49 20.08 1.46 -7.01
C PHE A 49 20.44 0.02 -7.32
N LEU A 50 21.52 -0.47 -6.71
CA LEU A 50 21.95 -1.86 -6.79
C LEU A 50 22.19 -2.40 -5.39
N VAL A 51 21.92 -3.69 -5.20
CA VAL A 51 22.29 -4.42 -3.99
C VAL A 51 23.65 -5.09 -4.21
N GLY A 52 24.46 -5.22 -3.17
CA GLY A 52 25.78 -5.86 -3.27
C GLY A 52 25.68 -7.35 -3.64
N GLY A 53 26.75 -7.91 -4.20
CA GLY A 53 26.85 -9.34 -4.49
C GLY A 53 25.97 -9.84 -5.66
N LEU A 54 25.61 -8.98 -6.61
CA LEU A 54 24.86 -9.38 -7.80
C LEU A 54 25.71 -10.30 -8.69
N PRO A 55 25.27 -11.55 -8.96
CA PRO A 55 26.08 -12.51 -9.72
C PRO A 55 26.24 -12.13 -11.20
N ASN A 56 25.32 -11.32 -11.75
CA ASN A 56 25.38 -10.79 -13.11
C ASN A 56 24.84 -9.35 -13.10
N PRO A 57 25.65 -8.36 -12.70
CA PRO A 57 25.19 -6.98 -12.65
C PRO A 57 24.89 -6.47 -14.08
N PRO A 58 23.83 -5.65 -14.25
CA PRO A 58 23.52 -5.07 -15.56
C PRO A 58 24.66 -4.16 -16.03
N ALA A 59 24.89 -4.12 -17.34
CA ALA A 59 25.81 -3.15 -17.94
C ALA A 59 25.15 -1.76 -17.91
N ILE A 60 25.61 -0.91 -16.99
CA ILE A 60 25.15 0.48 -16.83
C ILE A 60 26.30 1.40 -17.24
N GLN A 61 25.99 2.46 -17.97
CA GLN A 61 26.94 3.49 -18.39
C GLN A 61 26.34 4.88 -18.20
N HIS A 62 27.21 5.88 -18.05
CA HIS A 62 26.87 7.31 -18.00
C HIS A 62 25.71 7.63 -17.03
N SER A 63 25.70 7.00 -15.85
CA SER A 63 24.56 7.00 -14.91
C SER A 63 24.98 7.25 -13.45
N ILE A 64 24.03 7.61 -12.60
CA ILE A 64 24.20 7.69 -11.14
C ILE A 64 23.74 6.37 -10.53
N ILE A 65 24.56 5.80 -9.65
CA ILE A 65 24.32 4.47 -9.09
C ILE A 65 24.45 4.54 -7.57
N LEU A 66 23.34 4.32 -6.87
CA LEU A 66 23.33 4.10 -5.43
C LEU A 66 23.78 2.66 -5.15
N TYR A 67 24.86 2.47 -4.39
CA TYR A 67 25.49 1.15 -4.21
C TYR A 67 26.10 1.01 -2.81
N PRO A 68 26.21 -0.19 -2.21
CA PRO A 68 26.80 -0.33 -0.87
C PRO A 68 28.33 -0.42 -0.88
N GLU A 69 28.93 -0.78 -2.01
CA GLU A 69 30.38 -0.85 -2.19
C GLU A 69 30.94 0.47 -2.75
N GLU A 70 32.26 0.63 -2.72
CA GLU A 70 32.92 1.90 -3.09
C GLU A 70 32.65 2.33 -4.54
N SER A 71 32.62 1.39 -5.48
CA SER A 71 32.39 1.72 -6.89
C SER A 71 31.63 0.62 -7.60
N PHE A 72 30.75 1.04 -8.51
CA PHE A 72 30.22 0.20 -9.56
C PHE A 72 30.93 0.56 -10.86
N GLY A 73 31.50 -0.44 -11.54
CA GLY A 73 32.21 -0.25 -12.80
C GLY A 73 31.32 0.30 -13.93
N GLY A 74 31.91 0.53 -15.10
CA GLY A 74 31.21 1.04 -16.28
C GLY A 74 31.58 2.49 -16.61
N GLU A 75 31.59 2.79 -17.91
CA GLU A 75 32.04 4.08 -18.44
C GLU A 75 31.14 5.23 -17.99
N GLY A 76 31.75 6.30 -17.47
CA GLY A 76 31.05 7.55 -17.10
C GLY A 76 30.04 7.43 -15.96
N ASN A 77 30.06 6.33 -15.19
CA ASN A 77 29.21 6.19 -14.02
C ASN A 77 29.72 7.01 -12.83
N VAL A 78 28.77 7.52 -12.05
CA VAL A 78 29.01 8.08 -10.73
C VAL A 78 28.38 7.14 -9.71
N THR A 79 29.22 6.53 -8.87
CA THR A 79 28.75 5.70 -7.77
C THR A 79 28.60 6.56 -6.53
N ILE A 80 27.40 6.56 -5.94
CA ILE A 80 27.13 7.13 -4.64
C ILE A 80 27.01 5.96 -3.66
N ARG A 81 28.04 5.80 -2.84
CA ARG A 81 28.07 4.73 -1.84
C ARG A 81 27.13 5.06 -0.68
N VAL A 82 26.19 4.16 -0.39
CA VAL A 82 25.20 4.28 0.69
C VAL A 82 24.93 2.92 1.34
N GLU A 83 24.60 2.93 2.63
CA GLU A 83 24.40 1.69 3.41
C GLU A 83 23.19 0.87 2.94
N ASN A 84 22.05 1.53 2.70
CA ASN A 84 20.83 0.89 2.22
C ASN A 84 20.37 1.52 0.89
N PRO A 85 20.91 1.07 -0.26
CA PRO A 85 20.64 1.67 -1.56
C PRO A 85 19.16 1.74 -1.92
N GLN A 86 18.38 0.72 -1.56
CA GLN A 86 16.95 0.69 -1.86
C GLN A 86 16.17 1.75 -1.05
N LEU A 87 16.43 1.85 0.26
CA LEU A 87 15.80 2.85 1.11
C LEU A 87 16.13 4.27 0.62
N VAL A 88 17.42 4.53 0.38
CA VAL A 88 17.88 5.83 -0.11
C VAL A 88 17.26 6.18 -1.46
N PHE A 89 17.17 5.20 -2.38
CA PHE A 89 16.49 5.39 -3.65
C PHE A 89 15.03 5.82 -3.47
N TYR A 90 14.31 5.17 -2.56
CA TYR A 90 12.90 5.50 -2.29
C TYR A 90 12.75 6.87 -1.64
N GLN A 91 13.60 7.24 -0.68
CA GLN A 91 13.58 8.56 -0.05
C GLN A 91 13.94 9.69 -1.04
N LEU A 92 14.88 9.45 -1.96
CA LEU A 92 15.17 10.38 -3.04
C LEU A 92 13.99 10.52 -4.00
N MET A 93 13.33 9.42 -4.37
CA MET A 93 12.15 9.51 -5.21
C MET A 93 11.01 10.24 -4.51
N GLU A 94 10.76 9.94 -3.23
CA GLU A 94 9.73 10.59 -2.41
C GLU A 94 9.94 12.09 -2.29
N SER A 95 11.20 12.54 -2.12
CA SER A 95 11.52 13.96 -1.99
C SER A 95 11.62 14.72 -3.32
N MET A 96 12.18 14.10 -4.37
CA MET A 96 12.49 14.79 -5.63
C MET A 96 11.40 14.64 -6.69
N VAL A 97 10.65 13.54 -6.70
CA VAL A 97 9.61 13.32 -7.71
C VAL A 97 8.35 14.08 -7.30
N VAL A 98 8.22 15.29 -7.85
CA VAL A 98 7.01 16.11 -7.69
C VAL A 98 5.80 15.34 -8.22
N GLN A 99 4.96 14.87 -7.32
CA GLN A 99 3.64 14.36 -7.65
C GLN A 99 2.72 15.54 -7.98
N PRO A 100 1.77 15.40 -8.92
CA PRO A 100 0.79 16.45 -9.17
C PRO A 100 0.07 16.80 -7.87
N GLU A 101 0.17 18.05 -7.44
CA GLU A 101 -0.60 18.52 -6.28
C GLU A 101 -2.08 18.33 -6.58
N ARG A 102 -2.80 17.73 -5.61
CA ARG A 102 -4.25 17.68 -5.62
C ARG A 102 -4.73 18.70 -4.61
N PRO A 103 -5.16 19.89 -5.06
CA PRO A 103 -5.56 20.93 -4.13
C PRO A 103 -6.72 20.42 -3.29
N ALA A 104 -6.74 20.79 -2.02
CA ALA A 104 -7.87 20.48 -1.15
C ALA A 104 -9.16 21.10 -1.73
N GLY A 105 -10.30 20.46 -1.42
CA GLY A 105 -11.61 20.86 -1.90
C GLY A 105 -12.36 19.73 -2.60
N ILE A 106 -13.59 20.07 -3.00
CA ILE A 106 -14.53 19.15 -3.64
C ILE A 106 -14.60 19.49 -5.12
N HIS A 107 -14.29 18.53 -5.98
CA HIS A 107 -14.39 18.74 -7.42
C HIS A 107 -15.86 19.04 -7.82
N PRO A 108 -16.13 19.97 -8.75
CA PRO A 108 -17.50 20.38 -9.11
C PRO A 108 -18.42 19.26 -9.63
N THR A 109 -17.85 18.13 -10.08
CA THR A 109 -18.59 16.97 -10.56
C THR A 109 -18.80 15.88 -9.51
N ALA A 110 -18.28 16.06 -8.29
CA ALA A 110 -18.56 15.17 -7.18
C ALA A 110 -19.98 15.41 -6.66
N ILE A 111 -20.67 14.33 -6.31
CA ILE A 111 -22.00 14.36 -5.68
C ILE A 111 -21.81 14.06 -4.20
N VAL A 112 -22.19 15.00 -3.34
CA VAL A 112 -22.03 14.92 -1.89
C VAL A 112 -23.41 15.00 -1.24
N GLY A 113 -23.77 13.97 -0.46
CA GLY A 113 -25.03 13.93 0.28
C GLY A 113 -25.05 14.91 1.45
N GLU A 114 -26.26 15.30 1.88
CA GLU A 114 -26.49 16.34 2.91
C GLU A 114 -25.89 15.98 4.28
N GLY A 115 -25.75 14.68 4.59
CA GLY A 115 -25.18 14.20 5.86
C GLY A 115 -23.64 14.21 5.92
N CYS A 116 -22.97 14.45 4.78
CA CYS A 116 -21.52 14.40 4.72
C CYS A 116 -20.85 15.50 5.55
N GLN A 117 -19.85 15.10 6.34
CA GLN A 117 -18.93 16.01 7.03
C GLN A 117 -17.55 15.86 6.39
N ILE A 118 -17.17 16.84 5.57
CA ILE A 118 -15.92 16.82 4.81
C ILE A 118 -15.04 17.95 5.31
N ASP A 119 -13.85 17.61 5.77
CA ASP A 119 -12.86 18.58 6.19
C ASP A 119 -12.38 19.43 4.98
N PRO A 120 -12.19 20.76 5.12
CA PRO A 120 -11.71 21.62 4.03
C PRO A 120 -10.34 21.23 3.47
N GLY A 121 -9.52 20.53 4.26
CA GLY A 121 -8.22 19.99 3.84
C GLY A 121 -8.30 18.67 3.08
N ALA A 122 -9.49 18.07 2.93
CA ALA A 122 -9.68 16.86 2.14
C ALA A 122 -9.81 17.18 0.64
N TYR A 123 -9.35 16.27 -0.22
CA TYR A 123 -9.57 16.31 -1.67
C TYR A 123 -10.59 15.26 -2.09
N ILE A 124 -11.68 15.73 -2.72
CA ILE A 124 -12.72 14.86 -3.31
C ILE A 124 -12.65 15.00 -4.83
N GLY A 125 -12.16 13.96 -5.49
CA GLY A 125 -11.93 13.94 -6.93
C GLY A 125 -13.21 13.94 -7.79
N PRO A 126 -13.04 14.06 -9.12
CA PRO A 126 -14.15 14.14 -10.06
C PRO A 126 -15.00 12.87 -10.03
N TYR A 127 -16.32 13.06 -10.09
CA TYR A 127 -17.32 11.97 -10.15
C TYR A 127 -17.31 11.04 -8.94
N CYS A 128 -16.74 11.47 -7.81
CA CYS A 128 -16.98 10.80 -6.54
C CYS A 128 -18.44 10.91 -6.14
N VAL A 129 -18.97 9.89 -5.47
CA VAL A 129 -20.33 9.88 -4.90
C VAL A 129 -20.21 9.55 -3.43
N LEU A 130 -20.57 10.52 -2.57
CA LEU A 130 -20.52 10.40 -1.12
C LEU A 130 -21.95 10.49 -0.57
N GLU A 131 -22.36 9.53 0.26
CA GLU A 131 -23.69 9.50 0.89
C GLU A 131 -23.74 10.27 2.22
N ASP A 132 -23.61 9.57 3.35
CA ASP A 132 -23.61 10.13 4.71
C ASP A 132 -22.35 9.64 5.42
N CYS A 133 -21.27 10.40 5.30
CA CYS A 133 -19.93 9.97 5.72
C CYS A 133 -19.11 11.11 6.31
N ILE A 134 -18.08 10.74 7.07
CA ILE A 134 -17.09 11.67 7.61
C ILE A 134 -15.78 11.47 6.85
N VAL A 135 -15.21 12.56 6.33
CA VAL A 135 -13.90 12.57 5.66
C VAL A 135 -13.03 13.62 6.33
N LYS A 136 -11.91 13.19 6.92
CA LYS A 136 -10.99 14.05 7.69
C LYS A 136 -9.94 14.74 6.81
N ALA A 137 -9.18 15.64 7.42
CA ALA A 137 -8.15 16.46 6.78
C ALA A 137 -7.10 15.61 6.05
N GLY A 138 -6.62 16.10 4.90
CA GLY A 138 -5.56 15.44 4.13
C GLY A 138 -6.01 14.17 3.38
N ALA A 139 -7.22 13.66 3.62
CA ALA A 139 -7.76 12.53 2.89
C ALA A 139 -7.92 12.86 1.38
N ARG A 140 -7.56 11.92 0.52
CA ARG A 140 -7.53 12.06 -0.95
C ARG A 140 -8.35 10.96 -1.60
N LEU A 141 -9.56 11.31 -2.07
CA LEU A 141 -10.40 10.42 -2.87
C LEU A 141 -10.17 10.69 -4.35
N HIS A 142 -9.68 9.70 -5.08
CA HIS A 142 -9.48 9.78 -6.52
C HIS A 142 -10.82 9.70 -7.26
N SER A 143 -10.81 9.90 -8.58
CA SER A 143 -12.03 9.93 -9.38
C SER A 143 -12.89 8.67 -9.21
N HIS A 144 -14.21 8.81 -9.25
CA HIS A 144 -15.13 7.67 -9.21
C HIS A 144 -15.02 6.79 -7.95
N VAL A 145 -14.54 7.35 -6.83
CA VAL A 145 -14.68 6.69 -5.52
C VAL A 145 -16.11 6.85 -5.02
N ALA A 146 -16.69 5.75 -4.53
CA ALA A 146 -17.99 5.76 -3.87
C ALA A 146 -17.81 5.55 -2.36
N VAL A 147 -18.34 6.48 -1.55
CA VAL A 147 -18.34 6.38 -0.10
C VAL A 147 -19.78 6.32 0.38
N MET A 148 -20.17 5.15 0.86
CA MET A 148 -21.54 4.86 1.27
C MET A 148 -21.77 5.32 2.72
N ARG A 149 -23.04 5.42 3.14
CA ARG A 149 -23.44 5.94 4.46
C ARG A 149 -22.76 5.24 5.65
N GLY A 150 -22.57 5.93 6.77
CA GLY A 150 -21.97 5.36 7.99
C GLY A 150 -20.49 5.02 7.83
N THR A 151 -19.79 5.68 6.89
CA THR A 151 -18.35 5.52 6.69
C THR A 151 -17.59 6.67 7.33
N THR A 152 -16.48 6.36 8.02
CA THR A 152 -15.48 7.34 8.47
C THR A 152 -14.16 7.07 7.78
N ILE A 153 -13.59 8.10 7.18
CA ILE A 153 -12.27 8.12 6.56
C ILE A 153 -11.41 9.10 7.36
N GLU A 154 -10.41 8.58 8.06
CA GLU A 154 -9.50 9.36 8.92
C GLU A 154 -8.47 10.17 8.10
N GLU A 155 -7.58 10.87 8.78
CA GLU A 155 -6.63 11.80 8.17
C GLU A 155 -5.66 11.11 7.19
N ASP A 156 -5.23 11.84 6.17
CA ASP A 156 -4.18 11.42 5.23
C ASP A 156 -4.43 10.08 4.51
N VAL A 157 -5.68 9.60 4.52
CA VAL A 157 -6.08 8.39 3.78
C VAL A 157 -6.10 8.67 2.29
N THR A 158 -5.52 7.79 1.48
CA THR A 158 -5.62 7.85 0.02
C THR A 158 -6.46 6.69 -0.49
N ILE A 159 -7.48 6.99 -1.30
CA ILE A 159 -8.34 5.98 -1.94
C ILE A 159 -8.33 6.21 -3.44
N GLU A 160 -7.83 5.23 -4.18
CA GLU A 160 -7.76 5.29 -5.63
C GLU A 160 -9.09 4.99 -6.33
N SER A 161 -9.12 5.31 -7.63
CA SER A 161 -10.33 5.31 -8.45
C SER A 161 -11.07 3.97 -8.45
N HIS A 162 -12.39 4.06 -8.60
CA HIS A 162 -13.30 2.91 -8.71
C HIS A 162 -13.39 2.03 -7.45
N SER A 163 -12.89 2.53 -6.31
CA SER A 163 -13.07 1.88 -5.03
C SER A 163 -14.39 2.27 -4.37
N THR A 164 -15.04 1.31 -3.69
CA THR A 164 -16.28 1.50 -2.94
C THR A 164 -16.07 1.19 -1.47
N ILE A 165 -16.31 2.17 -0.60
CA ILE A 165 -16.18 2.05 0.85
C ILE A 165 -17.56 2.04 1.50
N GLY A 166 -17.83 1.06 2.34
CA GLY A 166 -19.13 0.87 2.98
C GLY A 166 -20.17 0.20 2.08
N ALA A 167 -19.77 -0.64 1.12
CA ALA A 167 -20.70 -1.43 0.31
C ALA A 167 -21.67 -2.22 1.21
N THR A 168 -22.94 -2.39 0.81
CA THR A 168 -23.99 -2.93 1.70
C THR A 168 -23.66 -4.31 2.23
N GLY A 169 -23.17 -5.25 1.42
CA GLY A 169 -23.00 -6.65 1.83
C GLY A 169 -24.26 -7.48 1.60
N ALA A 170 -24.15 -8.80 1.78
CA ALA A 170 -25.21 -9.75 1.47
C ALA A 170 -25.34 -10.82 2.56
N ALA A 171 -26.18 -10.56 3.57
CA ALA A 171 -26.58 -11.54 4.56
C ALA A 171 -28.06 -11.92 4.37
N TRP A 172 -28.36 -13.21 4.42
CA TRP A 172 -29.69 -13.72 4.17
C TRP A 172 -29.92 -15.10 4.79
N VAL A 173 -31.17 -15.43 5.05
CA VAL A 173 -31.61 -16.75 5.51
C VAL A 173 -32.82 -17.24 4.70
N TRP A 174 -33.07 -18.54 4.71
CA TRP A 174 -34.30 -19.11 4.18
C TRP A 174 -35.41 -19.04 5.22
N ASN A 175 -36.58 -18.54 4.83
CA ASN A 175 -37.81 -18.74 5.62
C ASN A 175 -38.46 -20.07 5.19
N PRO A 176 -38.49 -21.11 6.05
CA PRO A 176 -38.97 -22.44 5.67
C PRO A 176 -40.47 -22.48 5.38
N ALA A 177 -41.28 -21.62 6.02
CA ALA A 177 -42.73 -21.57 5.81
C ALA A 177 -43.09 -20.97 4.45
N THR A 178 -42.39 -19.91 4.05
CA THR A 178 -42.68 -19.20 2.78
C THR A 178 -41.81 -19.65 1.62
N ARG A 179 -40.75 -20.43 1.88
CA ARG A 179 -39.69 -20.81 0.91
C ARG A 179 -39.04 -19.60 0.21
N ARG A 180 -39.06 -18.43 0.84
CA ARG A 180 -38.44 -17.20 0.32
C ARG A 180 -37.13 -16.89 1.05
N ARG A 181 -36.22 -16.23 0.33
CA ARG A 181 -35.01 -15.63 0.89
C ARG A 181 -35.40 -14.36 1.64
N VAL A 182 -34.99 -14.26 2.91
CA VAL A 182 -35.11 -13.04 3.72
C VAL A 182 -33.73 -12.41 3.80
N ILE A 183 -33.61 -11.18 3.30
CA ILE A 183 -32.36 -10.41 3.34
C ILE A 183 -32.30 -9.64 4.65
N GLN A 184 -31.16 -9.66 5.33
CA GLN A 184 -30.89 -8.77 6.46
C GLN A 184 -30.38 -7.43 5.91
N PRO A 185 -31.12 -6.32 6.09
CA PRO A 185 -30.59 -4.99 5.79
C PRO A 185 -29.31 -4.72 6.57
N GLN A 186 -28.27 -4.27 5.90
CA GLN A 186 -26.97 -4.01 6.50
C GLN A 186 -26.90 -2.55 6.92
N ILE A 187 -26.82 -2.30 8.22
CA ILE A 187 -26.94 -0.95 8.83
C ILE A 187 -25.70 -0.53 9.63
N GLY A 188 -24.64 -1.34 9.59
CA GLY A 188 -23.40 -1.02 10.28
C GLY A 188 -22.51 -0.08 9.50
N TYR A 189 -21.26 -0.02 9.97
CA TYR A 189 -20.34 1.07 9.68
C TYR A 189 -19.06 0.59 8.99
N THR A 190 -18.29 1.55 8.48
CA THR A 190 -16.92 1.34 8.00
C THR A 190 -16.00 2.41 8.55
N LYS A 191 -14.78 2.03 8.91
CA LYS A 191 -13.73 2.96 9.33
C LYS A 191 -12.42 2.66 8.62
N ILE A 192 -11.82 3.67 7.99
CA ILE A 192 -10.49 3.59 7.39
C ILE A 192 -9.54 4.45 8.23
N GLY A 193 -8.52 3.82 8.82
CA GLY A 193 -7.57 4.43 9.73
C GLY A 193 -6.58 5.36 9.03
N LYS A 194 -5.97 6.26 9.81
CA LYS A 194 -5.07 7.33 9.36
C LYS A 194 -3.95 6.81 8.43
N SER A 195 -3.53 7.63 7.48
CA SER A 195 -2.39 7.34 6.58
C SER A 195 -2.50 6.01 5.80
N THR A 196 -3.72 5.49 5.66
CA THR A 196 -3.97 4.24 4.92
C THR A 196 -4.05 4.51 3.43
N PHE A 197 -3.43 3.64 2.64
CA PHE A 197 -3.52 3.63 1.19
C PHE A 197 -4.41 2.48 0.71
N LEU A 198 -5.46 2.82 -0.05
CA LEU A 198 -6.32 1.88 -0.76
C LEU A 198 -6.15 2.08 -2.27
N GLY A 199 -5.56 1.09 -2.94
CA GLY A 199 -5.43 1.06 -4.40
C GLY A 199 -6.77 0.96 -5.14
N SER A 200 -6.70 0.98 -6.47
CA SER A 200 -7.91 1.01 -7.31
C SER A 200 -8.77 -0.26 -7.20
N ASN A 201 -10.06 -0.12 -7.48
CA ASN A 201 -11.02 -1.24 -7.52
C ASN A 201 -11.12 -2.05 -6.20
N ILE A 202 -11.00 -1.39 -5.05
CA ILE A 202 -11.20 -2.01 -3.74
C ILE A 202 -12.66 -1.96 -3.33
N SER A 203 -13.12 -3.01 -2.65
CA SER A 203 -14.46 -3.03 -2.02
C SER A 203 -14.34 -3.31 -0.54
N VAL A 204 -14.81 -2.37 0.29
CA VAL A 204 -14.94 -2.55 1.74
C VAL A 204 -16.41 -2.65 2.09
N VAL A 205 -16.84 -3.81 2.59
CA VAL A 205 -18.24 -4.04 2.99
C VAL A 205 -18.45 -3.51 4.40
N ARG A 206 -19.53 -2.77 4.63
CA ARG A 206 -19.90 -2.27 5.97
C ARG A 206 -20.20 -3.40 6.95
N GLY A 207 -20.20 -3.08 8.24
CA GLY A 207 -20.75 -3.97 9.26
C GLY A 207 -22.24 -4.29 9.02
N SER A 208 -22.70 -5.42 9.54
CA SER A 208 -24.07 -5.90 9.34
C SER A 208 -25.09 -5.10 10.16
N VAL A 209 -24.82 -4.86 11.45
CA VAL A 209 -25.74 -4.19 12.38
C VAL A 209 -25.06 -3.02 13.10
N ASN A 210 -24.54 -3.19 14.31
CA ASN A 210 -23.85 -2.13 15.07
C ASN A 210 -22.33 -2.27 15.00
N GLU A 211 -21.81 -3.28 14.31
CA GLU A 211 -20.39 -3.47 14.10
C GLU A 211 -19.82 -2.55 13.02
N THR A 212 -18.50 -2.37 13.09
CA THR A 212 -17.72 -1.58 12.13
C THR A 212 -16.73 -2.51 11.44
N THR A 213 -16.72 -2.51 10.11
CA THR A 213 -15.58 -3.04 9.35
C THR A 213 -14.46 -2.01 9.41
N SER A 214 -13.30 -2.37 9.96
CA SER A 214 -12.22 -1.42 10.23
C SER A 214 -10.91 -1.83 9.57
N ILE A 215 -10.26 -0.86 8.94
CA ILE A 215 -8.87 -0.95 8.47
C ILE A 215 -8.02 -0.03 9.35
N GLY A 216 -6.98 -0.57 9.98
CA GLY A 216 -6.08 0.16 10.89
C GLY A 216 -5.21 1.20 10.21
N GLU A 217 -4.42 1.92 11.00
CA GLU A 217 -3.52 2.98 10.52
C GLU A 217 -2.40 2.44 9.62
N GLY A 218 -1.97 3.22 8.64
CA GLY A 218 -0.78 2.93 7.83
C GLY A 218 -0.89 1.65 7.00
N CYS A 219 -2.10 1.15 6.77
CA CYS A 219 -2.29 -0.04 5.94
C CYS A 219 -2.03 0.29 4.46
N VAL A 220 -1.49 -0.67 3.72
CA VAL A 220 -1.30 -0.57 2.27
C VAL A 220 -2.06 -1.71 1.61
N ILE A 221 -3.18 -1.39 0.98
CA ILE A 221 -4.06 -2.36 0.33
C ILE A 221 -3.96 -2.17 -1.17
N ALA A 222 -3.34 -3.14 -1.86
CA ALA A 222 -3.13 -3.07 -3.29
C ALA A 222 -4.42 -3.34 -4.09
N PRO A 223 -4.45 -2.95 -5.38
CA PRO A 223 -5.65 -2.98 -6.22
C PRO A 223 -6.41 -4.31 -6.25
N GLY A 224 -7.73 -4.20 -6.41
CA GLY A 224 -8.65 -5.33 -6.61
C GLY A 224 -9.03 -6.10 -5.34
N SER A 225 -8.52 -5.69 -4.17
CA SER A 225 -8.74 -6.36 -2.90
C SER A 225 -10.17 -6.19 -2.35
N LYS A 226 -10.68 -7.19 -1.64
CA LYS A 226 -12.06 -7.27 -1.14
C LYS A 226 -12.08 -7.56 0.36
N ILE A 227 -12.76 -6.71 1.12
CA ILE A 227 -12.83 -6.75 2.57
C ILE A 227 -14.27 -7.00 3.01
N GLY A 228 -14.52 -8.16 3.61
CA GLY A 228 -15.83 -8.57 4.08
C GLY A 228 -16.31 -7.82 5.34
N HIS A 229 -17.63 -7.87 5.55
CA HIS A 229 -18.33 -7.20 6.66
C HIS A 229 -17.79 -7.62 8.04
N GLY A 230 -17.71 -6.69 8.98
CA GLY A 230 -17.31 -6.94 10.37
C GLY A 230 -15.84 -7.29 10.57
N SER A 231 -15.03 -7.27 9.49
CA SER A 231 -13.60 -7.58 9.58
C SER A 231 -12.82 -6.45 10.24
N ARG A 232 -11.78 -6.82 10.99
CA ARG A 232 -10.91 -5.93 11.77
C ARG A 232 -9.47 -6.16 11.35
N ILE A 233 -8.93 -5.25 10.54
CA ILE A 233 -7.54 -5.30 10.08
C ILE A 233 -6.72 -4.37 10.98
N GLY A 234 -5.68 -4.91 11.64
CA GLY A 234 -4.78 -4.14 12.48
C GLY A 234 -3.88 -3.19 11.68
N ASP A 235 -3.15 -2.34 12.40
CA ASP A 235 -2.29 -1.31 11.78
C ASP A 235 -1.14 -1.90 10.97
N TYR A 236 -0.68 -1.14 9.98
CA TYR A 236 0.49 -1.43 9.16
C TYR A 236 0.40 -2.77 8.41
N CYS A 237 -0.80 -3.26 8.15
CA CYS A 237 -1.00 -4.45 7.32
C CYS A 237 -0.77 -4.14 5.84
N HIS A 238 -0.23 -5.12 5.11
CA HIS A 238 -0.05 -5.06 3.67
C HIS A 238 -0.88 -6.14 2.98
N PHE A 239 -1.74 -5.73 2.05
CA PHE A 239 -2.41 -6.66 1.14
C PHE A 239 -1.85 -6.43 -0.25
N ALA A 240 -1.29 -7.48 -0.84
CA ALA A 240 -0.92 -7.47 -2.25
C ALA A 240 -2.17 -7.59 -3.14
N ASN A 241 -1.97 -7.66 -4.44
CA ASN A 241 -3.07 -7.54 -5.41
C ASN A 241 -4.12 -8.64 -5.23
N ASN A 242 -5.40 -8.27 -5.38
CA ASN A 242 -6.53 -9.20 -5.40
C ASN A 242 -6.68 -10.08 -4.14
N VAL A 243 -6.29 -9.59 -2.96
CA VAL A 243 -6.57 -10.30 -1.70
C VAL A 243 -8.07 -10.26 -1.39
N ALA A 244 -8.62 -11.38 -0.93
CA ALA A 244 -10.03 -11.47 -0.53
C ALA A 244 -10.17 -12.00 0.89
N ILE A 245 -10.60 -11.15 1.82
CA ILE A 245 -10.96 -11.59 3.18
C ILE A 245 -12.48 -11.59 3.32
N ALA A 246 -13.02 -12.70 3.85
CA ALA A 246 -14.45 -12.83 4.08
C ALA A 246 -14.91 -12.07 5.33
N GLY A 247 -16.17 -12.25 5.74
CA GLY A 247 -16.74 -11.55 6.88
C GLY A 247 -16.16 -11.97 8.22
N ASN A 248 -16.05 -11.00 9.14
CA ASN A 248 -15.60 -11.18 10.52
C ASN A 248 -14.18 -11.75 10.64
N VAL A 249 -13.28 -11.40 9.73
CA VAL A 249 -11.86 -11.76 9.82
C VAL A 249 -11.14 -10.74 10.72
N THR A 250 -10.30 -11.21 11.63
CA THR A 250 -9.43 -10.36 12.45
C THR A 250 -7.97 -10.59 12.08
N LEU A 251 -7.26 -9.52 11.72
CA LEU A 251 -5.81 -9.53 11.50
C LEU A 251 -5.13 -8.70 12.58
N GLY A 252 -4.04 -9.22 13.15
CA GLY A 252 -3.14 -8.44 13.99
C GLY A 252 -2.38 -7.38 13.17
N ARG A 253 -1.54 -6.60 13.85
CA ARG A 253 -0.72 -5.56 13.20
C ARG A 253 0.33 -6.21 12.28
N GLN A 254 0.76 -5.48 11.24
CA GLN A 254 1.86 -5.88 10.36
C GLN A 254 1.68 -7.24 9.65
N CYS A 255 0.44 -7.71 9.46
CA CYS A 255 0.21 -8.88 8.61
C CYS A 255 0.53 -8.56 7.15
N PHE A 256 1.09 -9.53 6.43
CA PHE A 256 1.30 -9.44 4.98
C PHE A 256 0.48 -10.52 4.28
N LEU A 257 -0.44 -10.12 3.40
CA LEU A 257 -1.23 -11.05 2.59
C LEU A 257 -0.77 -10.97 1.14
N GLY A 258 -0.16 -12.05 0.65
CA GLY A 258 0.34 -12.17 -0.72
C GLY A 258 -0.77 -12.16 -1.77
N SER A 259 -0.38 -11.90 -3.02
CA SER A 259 -1.33 -11.68 -4.12
C SER A 259 -2.31 -12.85 -4.26
N GLY A 260 -3.61 -12.55 -4.34
CA GLY A 260 -4.65 -13.56 -4.48
C GLY A 260 -4.89 -14.42 -3.23
N ALA A 261 -4.33 -14.07 -2.06
CA ALA A 261 -4.62 -14.79 -0.83
C ALA A 261 -6.11 -14.65 -0.44
N VAL A 262 -6.66 -15.74 0.08
CA VAL A 262 -8.06 -15.81 0.52
C VAL A 262 -8.14 -16.18 1.99
N VAL A 263 -8.95 -15.47 2.77
CA VAL A 263 -9.17 -15.76 4.20
C VAL A 263 -10.63 -16.08 4.47
N ARG A 264 -10.88 -17.28 5.01
CA ARG A 264 -12.22 -17.79 5.38
C ARG A 264 -12.87 -16.89 6.45
N PRO A 265 -14.21 -16.76 6.47
CA PRO A 265 -14.89 -15.97 7.50
C PRO A 265 -14.54 -16.42 8.91
N GLN A 266 -14.63 -15.48 9.86
CA GLN A 266 -14.38 -15.70 11.30
C GLN A 266 -12.95 -16.17 11.63
N THR A 267 -12.01 -16.06 10.69
CA THR A 267 -10.60 -16.41 10.92
C THR A 267 -9.87 -15.30 11.67
N ARG A 268 -8.91 -15.68 12.52
CA ARG A 268 -8.01 -14.77 13.24
C ARG A 268 -6.58 -15.06 12.85
N LEU A 269 -5.82 -14.04 12.47
CA LEU A 269 -4.38 -14.13 12.22
C LEU A 269 -3.67 -13.20 13.20
N ALA A 270 -2.69 -13.73 13.92
CA ALA A 270 -1.84 -12.98 14.82
C ALA A 270 -1.00 -11.96 14.05
N GLU A 271 -0.45 -10.99 14.78
CA GLU A 271 0.43 -9.97 14.21
C GLU A 271 1.61 -10.59 13.44
N ARG A 272 2.13 -9.87 12.43
CA ARG A 272 3.26 -10.30 11.61
C ARG A 272 3.05 -11.61 10.85
N THR A 273 1.83 -12.17 10.83
CA THR A 273 1.51 -13.34 10.00
C THR A 273 1.70 -12.99 8.53
N VAL A 274 2.44 -13.84 7.81
CA VAL A 274 2.63 -13.75 6.37
C VAL A 274 1.81 -14.84 5.69
N VAL A 275 0.95 -14.45 4.76
CA VAL A 275 0.16 -15.37 3.93
C VAL A 275 0.74 -15.36 2.53
N GLY A 276 1.13 -16.53 2.03
CA GLY A 276 1.67 -16.68 0.68
C GLY A 276 0.70 -16.28 -0.42
N ALA A 277 1.26 -15.92 -1.59
CA ALA A 277 0.47 -15.68 -2.78
C ALA A 277 -0.40 -16.90 -3.12
N GLY A 278 -1.68 -16.67 -3.41
CA GLY A 278 -2.68 -17.69 -3.74
C GLY A 278 -3.06 -18.63 -2.59
N ALA A 279 -2.56 -18.42 -1.37
CA ALA A 279 -2.87 -19.29 -0.25
C ALA A 279 -4.31 -19.10 0.26
N THR A 280 -4.96 -20.19 0.67
CA THR A 280 -6.33 -20.16 1.22
C THR A 280 -6.33 -20.50 2.70
N VAL A 281 -6.47 -19.49 3.54
CA VAL A 281 -6.47 -19.60 4.99
C VAL A 281 -7.84 -20.07 5.48
N VAL A 282 -7.89 -21.28 6.03
CA VAL A 282 -9.12 -21.90 6.55
C VAL A 282 -9.09 -22.20 8.05
N LYS A 283 -8.03 -21.79 8.75
CA LYS A 283 -7.86 -21.96 10.21
C LYS A 283 -7.27 -20.69 10.80
N HIS A 284 -7.48 -20.50 12.10
CA HIS A 284 -6.78 -19.45 12.85
C HIS A 284 -5.26 -19.68 12.82
N CYS A 285 -4.51 -18.59 12.95
CA CYS A 285 -3.09 -18.60 13.25
C CYS A 285 -2.90 -17.68 14.45
N ASP A 286 -2.81 -18.26 15.64
CA ASP A 286 -2.72 -17.49 16.89
C ASP A 286 -1.25 -17.17 17.27
N GLU A 287 -0.27 -17.78 16.59
CA GLU A 287 1.15 -17.49 16.77
C GLU A 287 1.61 -16.36 15.84
N PRO A 288 2.23 -15.28 16.37
CA PRO A 288 2.81 -14.20 15.58
C PRO A 288 3.92 -14.64 14.63
N GLY A 289 4.09 -13.92 13.52
CA GLY A 289 5.25 -14.10 12.62
C GLY A 289 5.23 -15.38 11.77
N GLN A 290 4.14 -16.16 11.82
CA GLN A 290 4.03 -17.40 11.05
C GLN A 290 3.89 -17.15 9.55
N LEU A 291 4.55 -17.99 8.75
CA LEU A 291 4.34 -18.07 7.31
C LEU A 291 3.31 -19.16 6.98
N LEU A 292 2.22 -18.77 6.32
CA LEU A 292 1.14 -19.64 5.89
C LEU A 292 1.15 -19.83 4.38
N MET A 293 1.30 -21.07 3.90
CA MET A 293 1.39 -21.39 2.47
C MET A 293 0.40 -22.48 2.07
N GLY A 294 -0.09 -22.42 0.83
CA GLY A 294 -0.88 -23.49 0.19
C GLY A 294 -2.40 -23.33 0.30
N THR A 295 -3.12 -24.32 -0.24
CA THR A 295 -4.59 -24.38 -0.27
C THR A 295 -5.04 -25.79 0.11
N PRO A 296 -5.47 -26.04 1.36
CA PRO A 296 -5.57 -25.09 2.46
C PRO A 296 -4.20 -24.66 3.01
N ALA A 297 -4.10 -23.41 3.47
CA ALA A 297 -2.88 -22.85 4.00
C ALA A 297 -2.45 -23.53 5.30
N ARG A 298 -1.14 -23.79 5.45
CA ARG A 298 -0.54 -24.38 6.65
C ARG A 298 0.72 -23.60 7.05
N PRO A 299 1.06 -23.55 8.35
CA PRO A 299 2.34 -23.08 8.81
C PRO A 299 3.49 -23.86 8.17
N VAL A 300 4.53 -23.16 7.73
CA VAL A 300 5.78 -23.73 7.22
C VAL A 300 6.93 -23.37 8.14
N LYS A 301 7.81 -24.36 8.42
CA LYS A 301 8.86 -24.30 9.45
C LYS A 301 10.04 -23.38 9.12
N SER A 302 10.02 -22.62 8.03
CA SER A 302 11.12 -21.73 7.66
C SER A 302 10.60 -20.43 7.07
N ALA A 303 10.56 -19.39 7.90
CA ALA A 303 10.77 -18.02 7.44
C ALA A 303 12.24 -17.60 7.70
N SER A 304 13.17 -18.56 7.75
CA SER A 304 14.60 -18.27 7.74
C SER A 304 14.99 -17.94 6.30
N ASP A 305 14.99 -16.64 6.02
CA ASP A 305 15.63 -15.91 4.91
C ASP A 305 14.65 -14.85 4.40
N LYS A 306 15.14 -13.60 4.35
CA LYS A 306 14.48 -12.40 3.85
C LYS A 306 13.49 -12.72 2.71
N MET A 307 12.20 -12.63 3.00
CA MET A 307 11.14 -12.97 2.03
C MET A 307 11.09 -11.91 0.93
N SER A 308 11.25 -12.34 -0.33
CA SER A 308 11.20 -11.42 -1.46
C SER A 308 9.85 -10.69 -1.53
N GLY A 309 9.88 -9.36 -1.54
CA GLY A 309 8.70 -8.51 -1.66
C GLY A 309 7.90 -8.31 -0.38
N VAL A 310 8.32 -8.89 0.75
CA VAL A 310 7.73 -8.63 2.07
C VAL A 310 8.60 -7.59 2.78
N PRO A 311 8.05 -6.42 3.19
CA PRO A 311 8.80 -5.46 3.99
C PRO A 311 9.24 -6.06 5.33
N GLU A 312 10.40 -5.64 5.84
CA GLU A 312 10.85 -6.00 7.18
C GLU A 312 9.89 -5.42 8.24
N PRO A 313 9.59 -6.14 9.32
CA PRO A 313 8.77 -5.61 10.41
C PRO A 313 9.42 -4.37 11.07
N LEU A 314 8.62 -3.38 11.49
CA LEU A 314 9.15 -2.16 12.13
C LEU A 314 9.96 -2.44 13.41
N ASP A 315 9.62 -3.52 14.12
CA ASP A 315 10.20 -3.85 15.43
C ASP A 315 11.31 -4.92 15.34
N SER A 316 11.84 -5.22 14.14
CA SER A 316 12.84 -6.28 13.93
C SER A 316 14.28 -5.87 14.29
N GLU A 317 14.46 -5.30 15.48
CA GLU A 317 15.72 -4.78 16.08
C GLU A 317 15.98 -3.28 15.85
N GLU A 318 16.17 -2.54 16.96
CA GLU A 318 16.92 -1.27 16.95
C GLU A 318 18.27 -1.50 16.26
N PRO A 319 18.76 -0.56 15.44
CA PRO A 319 20.05 -0.72 14.77
C PRO A 319 21.15 -0.86 15.83
N LYS A 320 21.89 -1.97 15.78
CA LYS A 320 23.18 -2.12 16.46
C LYS A 320 24.24 -1.20 15.85
#